data_AF-A0A0A8F150-F1
#
_entry.id   AF-A0A0A8F150-F1
#
_cell.length_a   1.000
_cell.length_b   1.000
_cell.length_c   1.000
_cell.angle_alpha   90.00
_cell.angle_beta   90.00
_cell.angle_gamma   90.00
#
_symmetry.space_group_name_H-M   'P 1'
#
loop_
_entity.id
_entity.type
_entity.pdbx_description
1 polymer ?
#
loop_
_entity_poly.entity_id
_entity_poly.type
_entity_poly.pdbx_seq_one_letter_code
_entity_poly.pdbx_strand_id
1 'polypeptide(L)'
;MTEPAVTAPLRYTLTTFPPVLTQAAPGHPRQGRLEIAVTRDPEAVRTNAGCRGITVEVPTGNGPKALTNRPDRIDATYAAPRGRTWHIRKSTSHSDRTVFVCTPENPRHEAVFDDTATFTLILDRIPLTGSPDTVILRITDETATGAGTYTRRGTDLPLTLRRAPDGRS
;
A
#
# COMPACT_ATOMS: atom_id res chain seq x y z
N MET A 1 -12.84 -11.39 32.07
CA MET A 1 -12.37 -10.05 31.65
C MET A 1 -11.86 -10.20 30.23
N THR A 2 -12.58 -9.67 29.25
CA THR A 2 -12.13 -9.64 27.86
C THR A 2 -11.17 -8.46 27.75
N GLU A 3 -9.90 -8.74 27.48
CA GLU A 3 -8.91 -7.70 27.19
C GLU A 3 -9.44 -6.86 26.01
N PRO A 4 -9.53 -5.53 26.14
CA PRO A 4 -9.99 -4.70 25.04
C PRO A 4 -9.05 -4.91 23.85
N ALA A 5 -9.62 -5.22 22.68
CA ALA A 5 -8.83 -5.34 21.46
C ALA A 5 -8.03 -4.04 21.27
N VAL A 6 -6.70 -4.14 21.27
CA VAL A 6 -5.83 -2.99 21.04
C VAL A 6 -6.05 -2.51 19.62
N THR A 7 -6.80 -1.42 19.46
CA THR A 7 -7.04 -0.74 18.18
C THR A 7 -5.73 -0.52 17.46
N ALA A 8 -5.72 -0.77 16.14
CA ALA A 8 -4.53 -0.59 15.33
C ALA A 8 -4.09 0.89 15.38
N PRO A 9 -2.79 1.18 15.56
CA PRO A 9 -2.31 2.56 15.72
C PRO A 9 -2.31 3.36 14.41
N LEU A 10 -2.28 2.68 13.26
CA LEU A 10 -2.29 3.28 11.94
C LEU A 10 -3.53 2.87 11.15
N ARG A 11 -4.02 3.79 10.32
CA ARG A 11 -5.08 3.59 9.35
C ARG A 11 -4.53 3.72 7.94
N TYR A 12 -4.98 2.85 7.06
CA TYR A 12 -4.61 2.83 5.65
C TYR A 12 -5.80 3.20 4.75
N THR A 13 -5.58 4.06 3.78
CA THR A 13 -6.58 4.42 2.76
C THR A 13 -5.99 4.21 1.37
N LEU A 14 -6.70 3.47 0.52
CA LEU A 14 -6.33 3.25 -0.87
C LEU A 14 -7.13 4.17 -1.79
N THR A 15 -6.42 4.97 -2.58
CA THR A 15 -6.98 5.75 -3.69
C THR A 15 -6.42 5.25 -5.01
N THR A 16 -7.22 5.27 -6.07
CA THR A 16 -6.80 4.79 -7.39
C THR A 16 -6.97 5.88 -8.44
N PHE A 17 -6.08 5.88 -9.44
CA PHE A 17 -6.14 6.79 -10.57
C PHE A 17 -5.98 5.99 -11.87
N PRO A 18 -6.98 6.00 -12.76
CA PRO A 18 -8.32 6.59 -12.57
C PRO A 18 -9.08 5.95 -11.38
N PRO A 19 -10.13 6.60 -10.83
CA PRO A 19 -10.88 6.09 -9.66
C PRO A 19 -11.48 4.69 -9.83
N VAL A 20 -11.62 4.25 -11.10
CA VAL A 20 -12.01 2.90 -11.46
C VAL A 20 -10.93 2.33 -12.36
N LEU A 21 -10.13 1.42 -11.82
CA LEU A 21 -9.15 0.69 -12.60
C LEU A 21 -9.86 -0.29 -13.54
N THR A 22 -9.41 -0.29 -14.79
CA THR A 22 -9.96 -1.13 -15.86
C THR A 22 -8.83 -1.91 -16.50
N GLN A 23 -9.07 -3.20 -16.72
CA GLN A 23 -8.14 -4.08 -17.39
C GLN A 23 -7.76 -3.50 -18.77
N ALA A 24 -6.49 -3.60 -19.14
CA ALA A 24 -6.01 -3.25 -20.46
C ALA A 24 -6.64 -4.19 -21.51
N ALA A 25 -7.20 -3.60 -22.58
CA ALA A 25 -7.70 -4.39 -23.71
C ALA A 25 -6.53 -4.73 -24.66
N PRO A 26 -6.65 -5.79 -25.48
CA PRO A 26 -5.66 -6.07 -26.52
C PRO A 26 -5.39 -4.83 -27.38
N GLY A 27 -4.10 -4.50 -27.57
CA GLY A 27 -3.67 -3.31 -28.34
C GLY A 27 -3.86 -1.96 -27.64
N HIS A 28 -4.50 -1.91 -26.47
CA HIS A 28 -4.82 -0.67 -25.75
C HIS A 28 -4.25 -0.75 -24.32
N PRO A 29 -2.95 -0.48 -24.14
CA PRO A 29 -2.33 -0.53 -22.83
C PRO A 29 -3.03 0.47 -21.88
N ARG A 30 -3.44 0.00 -20.72
CA ARG A 30 -3.93 0.84 -19.63
C ARG A 30 -2.96 0.79 -18.46
N GLN A 31 -2.70 1.95 -17.90
CA GLN A 31 -1.91 2.11 -16.68
C GLN A 31 -2.80 2.61 -15.56
N GLY A 32 -2.57 2.10 -14.36
CA GLY A 32 -3.17 2.59 -13.14
C GLY A 32 -2.12 3.13 -12.20
N ARG A 33 -2.57 3.96 -11.27
CA ARG A 33 -1.82 4.42 -10.11
C ARG A 33 -2.58 4.10 -8.85
N LEU A 34 -1.86 3.69 -7.82
CA LEU A 34 -2.35 3.46 -6.48
C LEU A 34 -1.67 4.44 -5.54
N GLU A 35 -2.46 5.05 -4.66
CA GLU A 35 -1.96 5.86 -3.55
C GLU A 35 -2.44 5.23 -2.25
N ILE A 36 -1.50 4.80 -1.43
CA ILE A 36 -1.76 4.17 -0.14
C ILE A 36 -1.34 5.16 0.94
N ALA A 37 -2.32 5.90 1.46
CA ALA A 37 -2.12 6.88 2.51
C ALA A 37 -2.14 6.20 3.88
N VAL A 38 -1.21 6.59 4.73
CA VAL A 38 -1.00 6.08 6.09
C VAL A 38 -1.12 7.25 7.04
N THR A 39 -2.00 7.10 8.02
CA THR A 39 -2.31 8.12 9.04
C THR A 39 -2.43 7.45 10.39
N ARG A 40 -2.35 8.23 11.48
CA ARG A 40 -2.73 7.73 12.81
C ARG A 40 -4.21 7.36 12.79
N ASP A 41 -4.57 6.22 13.39
CA ASP A 41 -5.99 5.91 13.57
C ASP A 41 -6.58 6.85 14.64
N PRO A 42 -7.62 7.66 14.34
CA PRO A 42 -8.24 8.53 15.33
C PRO A 42 -8.88 7.75 16.50
N GLU A 43 -9.23 6.49 16.28
CA GLU A 43 -9.81 5.60 17.29
C GLU A 43 -8.76 4.87 18.13
N ALA A 44 -7.48 4.92 17.73
CA ALA A 44 -6.40 4.45 18.58
C ALA A 44 -6.28 5.33 19.84
N VAL A 45 -5.66 4.77 20.89
CA VAL A 45 -5.26 5.51 22.10
C VAL A 45 -4.69 6.87 21.66
N ARG A 46 -5.08 7.97 22.34
CA ARG A 46 -4.72 9.37 22.02
C ARG A 46 -3.22 9.69 22.17
N THR A 47 -2.35 8.71 21.98
CA THR A 47 -0.91 8.85 21.93
C THR A 47 -0.43 8.73 20.49
N ASN A 48 0.73 9.33 20.21
CA ASN A 48 1.35 9.20 18.90
C ASN A 48 1.74 7.74 18.62
N ALA A 49 1.73 7.38 17.34
CA ALA A 49 2.13 6.05 16.89
C ALA A 49 3.55 6.09 16.31
N GLY A 50 4.47 5.31 16.88
CA GLY A 50 5.78 5.06 16.30
C GLY A 50 5.68 3.97 15.23
N CYS A 51 6.37 4.14 14.11
CA CYS A 51 6.39 3.20 12.98
C CYS A 51 7.81 3.01 12.47
N ARG A 52 8.29 1.77 12.41
CA ARG A 52 9.65 1.43 11.93
C ARG A 52 9.70 0.97 10.49
N GLY A 53 8.58 0.48 9.97
CA GLY A 53 8.51 0.04 8.60
C GLY A 53 7.10 -0.34 8.19
N ILE A 54 6.85 -0.18 6.89
CA ILE A 54 5.62 -0.57 6.22
C ILE A 54 6.01 -1.42 5.01
N THR A 55 5.50 -2.63 4.95
CA THR A 55 5.64 -3.53 3.80
C THR A 55 4.31 -3.61 3.08
N VAL A 56 4.31 -3.35 1.78
CA VAL A 56 3.14 -3.51 0.91
C VAL A 56 3.42 -4.62 -0.10
N GLU A 57 2.58 -5.65 -0.10
CA GLU A 57 2.62 -6.72 -1.08
C GLU A 57 1.48 -6.53 -2.09
N VAL A 58 1.86 -6.38 -3.36
CA VAL A 58 0.94 -6.24 -4.49
C VAL A 58 0.92 -7.57 -5.23
N PRO A 59 -0.23 -8.25 -5.39
CA PRO A 59 -0.31 -9.45 -6.21
C PRO A 59 0.08 -9.16 -7.66
N THR A 60 1.05 -9.91 -8.18
CA THR A 60 1.59 -9.77 -9.54
C THR A 60 1.86 -11.14 -10.17
N GLY A 61 2.33 -11.17 -11.41
CA GLY A 61 2.60 -12.41 -12.14
C GLY A 61 1.41 -12.86 -12.98
N ASN A 62 1.31 -14.16 -13.25
CA ASN A 62 0.34 -14.72 -14.19
C ASN A 62 -0.90 -15.35 -13.53
N GLY A 63 -1.04 -15.21 -12.20
CA GLY A 63 -2.16 -15.77 -11.46
C GLY A 63 -3.48 -15.01 -11.66
N PRO A 64 -4.64 -15.63 -11.39
CA PRO A 64 -5.96 -15.01 -11.60
C PRO A 64 -6.22 -13.79 -10.71
N LYS A 65 -5.51 -13.68 -9.58
CA LYS A 65 -5.60 -12.55 -8.64
C LYS A 65 -4.47 -11.53 -8.82
N ALA A 66 -3.63 -11.66 -9.84
CA ALA A 66 -2.57 -10.69 -10.11
C ALA A 66 -3.16 -9.38 -10.64
N LEU A 67 -2.69 -8.25 -10.13
CA LEU A 67 -3.02 -6.92 -10.68
C LEU A 67 -2.32 -6.69 -12.03
N THR A 68 -1.10 -7.20 -12.16
CA THR A 68 -0.27 -7.09 -13.35
C THR A 68 0.66 -8.28 -13.50
N ASN A 69 0.99 -8.66 -14.74
CA ASN A 69 2.06 -9.61 -15.05
C ASN A 69 3.39 -8.92 -15.42
N ARG A 70 3.46 -7.58 -15.30
CA ARG A 70 4.64 -6.76 -15.55
C ARG A 70 5.08 -6.02 -14.28
N PRO A 71 5.48 -6.74 -13.23
CA PRO A 71 5.85 -6.13 -11.95
C PRO A 71 7.04 -5.17 -12.06
N ASP A 72 7.94 -5.39 -13.03
CA ASP A 72 9.09 -4.54 -13.33
C ASP A 72 8.69 -3.09 -13.67
N ARG A 73 7.50 -2.89 -14.25
CA ARG A 73 7.00 -1.58 -14.72
C ARG A 73 6.36 -0.70 -13.67
N ILE A 74 6.15 -1.21 -12.45
CA ILE A 74 5.58 -0.43 -11.35
C ILE A 74 6.64 0.53 -10.81
N ASP A 75 6.42 1.82 -10.98
CA ASP A 75 7.26 2.85 -10.37
C ASP A 75 6.79 3.11 -8.93
N ALA A 76 7.71 3.28 -7.99
CA ALA A 76 7.38 3.50 -6.58
C ALA A 76 8.03 4.78 -6.06
N THR A 77 7.22 5.66 -5.50
CA THR A 77 7.64 6.93 -4.88
C THR A 77 6.82 7.17 -3.62
N TYR A 78 7.08 8.27 -2.91
CA TYR A 78 6.26 8.65 -1.76
C TYR A 78 6.01 10.15 -1.69
N ALA A 79 4.96 10.50 -0.95
CA ALA A 79 4.73 11.84 -0.44
C ALA A 79 4.68 11.82 1.09
N ALA A 80 5.36 12.77 1.73
CA ALA A 80 5.35 12.95 3.19
C ALA A 80 5.61 14.43 3.53
N PRO A 81 5.24 14.90 4.74
CA PRO A 81 5.58 16.23 5.22
C PRO A 81 7.08 16.53 5.12
N ARG A 82 7.43 17.81 4.93
CA ARG A 82 8.82 18.25 4.84
C ARG A 82 9.65 17.76 6.03
N GLY A 83 10.87 17.29 5.75
CA GLY A 83 11.78 16.74 6.76
C GLY A 83 11.50 15.30 7.17
N ARG A 84 10.50 14.63 6.58
CA ARG A 84 10.24 13.20 6.79
C ARG A 84 10.58 12.42 5.52
N THR A 85 11.79 11.90 5.45
CA THR A 85 12.28 11.09 4.33
C THR A 85 12.06 9.61 4.58
N TRP A 86 11.84 8.88 3.49
CA TRP A 86 11.59 7.45 3.48
C TRP A 86 12.41 6.78 2.38
N HIS A 87 12.90 5.60 2.69
CA HIS A 87 13.52 4.71 1.73
C HIS A 87 12.48 3.70 1.24
N ILE A 88 12.39 3.49 -0.08
CA ILE A 88 11.54 2.45 -0.66
C ILE A 88 12.42 1.43 -1.36
N ARG A 89 12.29 0.16 -0.96
CA ARG A 89 12.87 -0.99 -1.68
C ARG A 89 11.79 -1.78 -2.36
N LYS A 90 11.93 -1.99 -3.66
CA LYS A 90 11.08 -2.85 -4.48
C LYS A 90 11.75 -4.21 -4.67
N SER A 91 11.03 -5.30 -4.42
CA SER A 91 11.45 -6.66 -4.73
C SER A 91 10.42 -7.35 -5.61
N THR A 92 10.88 -7.86 -6.75
CA THR A 92 10.11 -8.70 -7.69
C THR A 92 10.60 -10.14 -7.69
N SER A 93 11.27 -10.57 -6.61
CA SER A 93 11.84 -11.93 -6.50
C SER A 93 10.78 -13.01 -6.30
N HIS A 94 9.57 -12.63 -5.90
CA HIS A 94 8.44 -13.55 -5.73
C HIS A 94 7.68 -13.65 -7.06
N SER A 95 7.29 -14.86 -7.45
CA SER A 95 6.61 -15.12 -8.72
C SER A 95 5.17 -14.61 -8.76
N ASP A 96 4.54 -14.42 -7.60
CA ASP A 96 3.12 -14.12 -7.41
C ASP A 96 2.84 -12.73 -6.79
N ARG A 97 3.89 -11.97 -6.43
CA ARG A 97 3.76 -10.66 -5.81
C ARG A 97 4.99 -9.79 -5.98
N THR A 98 4.78 -8.48 -5.93
CA THR A 98 5.82 -7.47 -5.77
C THR A 98 5.75 -6.90 -4.37
N VAL A 99 6.90 -6.84 -3.69
CA VAL A 99 7.00 -6.38 -2.30
C VAL A 99 7.67 -5.01 -2.28
N PHE A 100 7.04 -4.04 -1.63
CA PHE A 100 7.57 -2.71 -1.39
C PHE A 100 7.81 -2.52 0.10
N VAL A 101 9.07 -2.36 0.50
CA VAL A 101 9.46 -2.11 1.89
C VAL A 101 9.78 -0.62 2.05
N CYS A 102 9.00 0.06 2.87
CA CYS A 102 9.14 1.48 3.17
C CYS A 102 9.72 1.63 4.58
N THR A 103 10.88 2.27 4.72
CA THR A 103 11.54 2.50 6.03
C THR A 103 11.86 3.99 6.21
N PRO A 104 11.59 4.58 7.39
CA PRO A 104 11.96 5.97 7.67
C PRO A 104 13.47 6.19 7.60
N GLU A 105 13.90 7.27 6.95
CA GLU A 105 15.30 7.66 6.84
C GLU A 105 15.64 8.71 7.91
N ASN A 106 15.77 8.26 9.16
CA ASN A 106 16.27 9.08 10.26
C ASN A 106 17.11 8.21 11.22
N PRO A 107 17.90 8.80 12.14
CA PRO A 107 18.80 8.04 13.01
C PRO A 107 18.12 7.00 13.90
N ARG A 108 16.81 7.14 14.16
CA ARG A 108 16.02 6.18 14.94
C ARG A 108 15.32 5.15 14.07
N HIS A 109 15.38 5.29 12.74
CA HIS A 109 14.61 4.50 11.77
C HIS A 109 13.12 4.41 12.12
N GLU A 110 12.57 5.52 12.64
CA GLU A 110 11.23 5.56 13.20
C GLU A 110 10.49 6.83 12.76
N ALA A 111 9.30 6.67 12.21
CA ALA A 111 8.38 7.76 11.91
C ALA A 111 7.29 7.84 12.99
N VAL A 112 7.03 9.04 13.49
CA VAL A 112 5.99 9.30 14.48
C VAL A 112 4.75 9.84 13.78
N PHE A 113 3.67 9.07 13.79
CA PHE A 113 2.36 9.48 13.29
C PHE A 113 1.57 10.17 14.41
N ASP A 114 1.45 11.48 14.27
CA ASP A 114 0.51 12.36 15.00
C ASP A 114 -0.70 12.68 14.10
N ASP A 115 -1.60 13.56 14.55
CA ASP A 115 -2.83 13.92 13.79
C ASP A 115 -2.55 14.73 12.50
N THR A 116 -1.31 15.19 12.28
CA THR A 116 -0.90 15.96 11.09
C THR A 116 0.04 15.19 10.18
N ALA A 117 0.56 14.06 10.66
CA ALA A 117 1.50 13.22 9.96
C ALA A 117 0.79 12.32 8.95
N THR A 118 1.24 12.37 7.70
CA THR A 118 0.82 11.43 6.67
C THR A 118 2.03 10.91 5.91
N PHE A 119 1.99 9.64 5.54
CA PHE A 119 2.89 9.06 4.56
C PHE A 119 2.03 8.44 3.47
N THR A 120 2.33 8.72 2.21
CA THR A 120 1.62 8.13 1.08
C THR A 120 2.61 7.39 0.20
N LEU A 121 2.47 6.06 0.11
CA LEU A 121 3.16 5.27 -0.91
C LEU A 121 2.42 5.44 -2.23
N ILE A 122 3.13 5.85 -3.27
CA ILE A 122 2.59 6.06 -4.61
C ILE A 122 3.19 4.99 -5.52
N LEU A 123 2.33 4.12 -6.04
CA LEU A 123 2.68 3.11 -7.03
C LEU A 123 2.09 3.55 -8.36
N ASP A 124 2.93 3.93 -9.31
CA ASP A 124 2.52 4.52 -10.58
C ASP A 124 2.86 3.61 -11.78
N ARG A 125 2.24 3.91 -12.92
CA ARG A 125 2.45 3.25 -14.22
C ARG A 125 2.22 1.74 -14.20
N ILE A 126 1.35 1.26 -13.32
CA ILE A 126 1.03 -0.15 -13.15
C ILE A 126 0.29 -0.64 -14.41
N PRO A 127 0.86 -1.55 -15.22
CA PRO A 127 0.14 -2.09 -16.37
C PRO A 127 -1.01 -2.98 -15.90
N LEU A 128 -2.26 -2.62 -16.22
CA LEU A 128 -3.45 -3.30 -15.68
C LEU A 128 -3.80 -4.55 -16.49
N THR A 129 -2.90 -5.53 -16.54
CA THR A 129 -3.09 -6.76 -17.33
C THR A 129 -3.81 -7.87 -16.57
N GLY A 130 -4.05 -7.68 -15.27
CA GLY A 130 -4.77 -8.63 -14.42
C GLY A 130 -6.18 -8.93 -14.90
N SER A 131 -6.71 -10.09 -14.52
CA SER A 131 -8.11 -10.43 -14.78
C SER A 131 -9.05 -9.53 -13.98
N PRO A 132 -10.25 -9.19 -14.49
CA PRO A 132 -11.22 -8.41 -13.76
C PRO A 132 -11.70 -9.17 -12.51
N ASP A 133 -11.36 -8.67 -11.33
CA ASP A 133 -11.72 -9.25 -10.04
C ASP A 133 -11.33 -8.26 -8.91
N THR A 134 -11.69 -8.60 -7.68
CA THR A 134 -11.10 -8.01 -6.48
C THR A 134 -9.76 -8.68 -6.18
N VAL A 135 -8.72 -7.85 -6.16
CA VAL A 135 -7.35 -8.13 -5.73
C VAL A 135 -7.17 -7.61 -4.31
N ILE A 136 -6.42 -8.31 -3.47
CA ILE A 136 -6.12 -7.87 -2.10
C ILE A 136 -4.66 -7.44 -2.02
N LEU A 137 -4.42 -6.19 -1.65
CA LEU A 137 -3.09 -5.72 -1.27
C LEU A 137 -2.87 -6.04 0.20
N ARG A 138 -1.78 -6.75 0.52
CA ARG A 138 -1.43 -7.06 1.92
C ARG A 138 -0.46 -6.01 2.42
N ILE A 139 -0.83 -5.31 3.47
CA ILE A 139 0.03 -4.39 4.19
C ILE A 139 0.48 -5.05 5.48
N THR A 140 1.75 -4.88 5.82
CA THR A 140 2.28 -5.25 7.13
C THR A 140 3.13 -4.13 7.68
N ASP A 141 2.84 -3.70 8.90
CA ASP A 141 3.61 -2.66 9.60
C ASP A 141 4.19 -3.14 10.91
N GLU A 142 5.22 -2.44 11.37
CA GLU A 142 5.79 -2.58 12.70
C GLU A 142 5.57 -1.27 13.46
N THR A 143 4.63 -1.30 14.42
CA THR A 143 4.13 -0.10 15.09
C THR A 143 4.02 -0.25 16.61
N ALA A 144 4.17 0.87 17.31
CA ALA A 144 3.98 1.00 18.76
C ALA A 144 3.14 2.24 19.08
N THR A 145 2.40 2.23 20.20
CA THR A 145 1.75 3.41 20.75
C THR A 145 2.57 3.97 21.92
N GLY A 146 2.90 5.26 21.90
CA GLY A 146 3.75 5.88 22.93
C GLY A 146 5.11 5.17 23.11
N ALA A 147 5.48 4.87 24.35
CA ALA A 147 6.71 4.12 24.69
C ALA A 147 6.50 2.59 24.71
N GLY A 148 5.42 2.09 24.11
CA GLY A 148 5.07 0.68 24.12
C GLY A 148 5.98 -0.20 23.24
N THR A 149 5.74 -1.51 23.32
CA THR A 149 6.43 -2.50 22.50
C THR A 149 5.95 -2.42 21.05
N TYR A 150 6.89 -2.55 20.11
CA TYR A 150 6.58 -2.67 18.69
C TYR A 150 5.89 -3.99 18.40
N THR A 151 4.76 -3.91 17.69
CA THR A 151 3.97 -5.06 17.26
C THR A 151 3.89 -5.07 15.74
N ARG A 152 3.98 -6.27 15.17
CA ARG A 152 3.79 -6.46 13.72
C ARG A 152 2.31 -6.70 13.44
N ARG A 153 1.72 -5.93 12.52
CA ARG A 153 0.29 -6.00 12.20
C ARG A 153 0.08 -6.13 10.70
N GLY A 154 -0.99 -6.82 10.31
CA GLY A 154 -1.38 -7.00 8.91
C GLY A 154 -2.70 -6.30 8.62
N THR A 155 -2.82 -5.66 7.47
CA THR A 155 -4.05 -5.04 6.96
C THR A 155 -4.26 -5.43 5.51
N ASP A 156 -5.48 -5.81 5.14
CA ASP A 156 -5.85 -6.14 3.77
C ASP A 156 -6.61 -4.97 3.14
N LEU A 157 -6.13 -4.47 2.00
CA LEU A 157 -6.82 -3.45 1.23
C LEU A 157 -7.39 -4.05 -0.06
N PRO A 158 -8.73 -4.15 -0.20
CA PRO A 158 -9.33 -4.63 -1.43
C PRO A 158 -9.21 -3.58 -2.53
N LEU A 159 -8.89 -4.05 -3.73
CA LEU A 159 -8.80 -3.27 -4.96
C LEU A 159 -9.58 -3.98 -6.06
N THR A 160 -10.58 -3.32 -6.64
CA THR A 160 -11.36 -3.90 -7.74
C THR A 160 -10.79 -3.47 -9.10
N LEU A 161 -10.42 -4.45 -9.92
CA LEU A 161 -10.12 -4.26 -11.33
C LEU A 161 -11.36 -4.62 -12.17
N ARG A 162 -11.85 -3.69 -12.97
CA ARG A 162 -13.03 -3.92 -13.83
C ARG A 162 -12.62 -4.34 -15.23
N ARG A 163 -13.53 -5.00 -15.95
CA ARG A 163 -13.37 -5.24 -17.39
C ARG A 163 -13.39 -3.89 -18.11
N ALA A 164 -12.55 -3.73 -19.12
CA ALA A 164 -12.72 -2.61 -20.06
C ALA A 164 -14.11 -2.69 -20.70
N PRO A 165 -14.81 -1.57 -20.91
CA PRO A 165 -16.03 -1.59 -21.69
C PRO A 165 -15.73 -2.15 -23.08
N ASP A 166 -16.56 -3.08 -23.56
CA ASP A 166 -16.45 -3.62 -24.91
C ASP A 166 -16.68 -2.46 -25.88
N GLY A 167 -15.59 -1.89 -26.41
CA GLY A 167 -15.67 -0.91 -27.47
C GLY A 167 -16.26 -1.61 -28.69
N ARG A 168 -17.46 -1.20 -29.12
CA ARG A 168 -17.92 -1.53 -30.46
C ARG A 168 -16.90 -0.97 -31.45
N SER A 169 -16.44 -1.87 -32.32
CA SER A 169 -15.58 -1.69 -33.50
C SER A 169 -15.82 -0.38 -34.26
#